data_AF-A0A7C6KUH7-F1
#
_entry.id   AF-A0A7C6KUH7-F1
#
_cell.length_a   1.000
_cell.length_b   1.000
_cell.length_c   1.000
_cell.angle_alpha   90.00
_cell.angle_beta   90.00
_cell.angle_gamma   90.00
#
_symmetry.space_group_name_H-M   'P 1'
#
loop_
_entity.id
_entity.type
_entity.pdbx_description
1 polymer ?
#
loop_
_entity_poly.entity_id
_entity_poly.type
_entity_poly.pdbx_seq_one_letter_code
_entity_poly.pdbx_strand_id
1 'polypeptide(L)'
;MIDIDNFKTINDTYGHLYGDYVLERISKTIINSLRQNDIVGRFGGDEFLIILPDTGKEEGHAVMGRVRQKVMDLKWEIDLVVTISGGVMEIEDDESTSLLKKLDQLLYSAKRKGKNLIEYKENSG
;
A
#
# COMPACT_ATOMS: atom_id res chain seq x y z
N MET A 1 2.18 5.27 -0.91
CA MET A 1 1.94 4.32 -2.01
C MET A 1 2.06 2.91 -1.48
N ILE A 2 1.23 1.99 -1.97
CA ILE A 2 1.28 0.57 -1.64
C ILE A 2 1.20 -0.29 -2.88
N ASP A 3 1.66 -1.53 -2.75
CA ASP A 3 1.64 -2.56 -3.78
C ASP A 3 1.36 -3.93 -3.15
N ILE A 4 0.67 -4.79 -3.90
CA ILE A 4 0.34 -6.16 -3.48
C ILE A 4 1.52 -7.10 -3.68
N ASP A 5 1.98 -7.67 -2.57
CA ASP A 5 3.12 -8.56 -2.58
C ASP A 5 2.83 -9.87 -3.34
N ASN A 6 3.71 -10.20 -4.29
CA ASN A 6 3.63 -11.40 -5.13
C ASN A 6 2.36 -11.50 -6.00
N PHE A 7 1.72 -10.38 -6.37
CA PHE A 7 0.49 -10.41 -7.15
C PHE A 7 0.61 -11.17 -8.48
N LYS A 8 1.75 -11.07 -9.16
CA LYS A 8 2.04 -11.89 -10.35
C LYS A 8 1.97 -13.40 -10.05
N THR A 9 2.54 -13.85 -8.94
CA THR A 9 2.48 -15.26 -8.53
C THR A 9 1.05 -15.71 -8.26
N ILE A 10 0.22 -14.84 -7.68
CA ILE A 10 -1.22 -15.10 -7.48
C ILE A 10 -1.91 -15.32 -8.83
N ASN A 11 -1.67 -14.44 -9.81
CA ASN A 11 -2.21 -14.59 -11.17
C ASN A 11 -1.72 -15.86 -11.85
N ASP A 12 -0.42 -16.15 -11.76
CA ASP A 12 0.20 -17.31 -12.42
C ASP A 12 -0.31 -18.63 -11.81
N THR A 13 -0.66 -18.64 -10.51
CA THR A 13 -1.09 -19.85 -9.78
C THR A 13 -2.60 -20.08 -9.85
N TYR A 14 -3.41 -19.01 -9.72
CA TYR A 14 -4.86 -19.11 -9.58
C TYR A 14 -5.64 -18.50 -10.76
N GLY A 15 -4.93 -17.92 -11.74
CA GLY A 15 -5.51 -17.27 -12.90
C GLY A 15 -5.94 -15.83 -12.64
N HIS A 16 -6.03 -15.06 -13.72
CA HIS A 16 -6.36 -13.63 -13.68
C HIS A 16 -7.73 -13.32 -13.06
N LEU A 17 -8.74 -14.19 -13.25
CA LEU A 17 -10.06 -14.00 -12.63
C LEU A 17 -9.97 -13.99 -11.10
N TYR A 18 -9.13 -14.85 -10.53
CA TYR A 18 -8.90 -14.86 -9.10
C TYR A 18 -8.06 -13.67 -8.64
N GLY A 19 -7.08 -13.24 -9.46
CA GLY A 19 -6.34 -12.00 -9.23
C GLY A 19 -7.23 -10.76 -9.18
N ASP A 20 -8.21 -10.66 -10.08
CA ASP A 20 -9.19 -9.57 -10.09
C ASP A 20 -10.06 -9.57 -8.83
N TYR A 21 -10.48 -10.76 -8.37
CA TYR A 21 -11.18 -10.92 -7.10
C TYR A 21 -10.32 -10.48 -5.90
N VAL A 22 -9.02 -10.81 -5.91
CA VAL A 22 -8.06 -10.37 -4.88
C VAL A 22 -7.95 -8.85 -4.88
N LEU A 23 -7.78 -8.23 -6.05
CA LEU A 23 -7.72 -6.77 -6.20
C LEU A 23 -8.98 -6.09 -5.69
N GLU A 24 -10.16 -6.60 -6.02
CA GLU A 24 -11.43 -6.03 -5.59
C GLU A 24 -11.56 -6.05 -4.07
N ARG A 25 -11.23 -7.19 -3.43
CA ARG A 25 -11.32 -7.32 -1.97
C ARG A 25 -10.30 -6.45 -1.25
N ILE A 26 -9.08 -6.36 -1.76
CA ILE A 26 -8.05 -5.47 -1.19
C ILE A 26 -8.47 -4.01 -1.35
N SER A 27 -8.98 -3.61 -2.51
CA SER A 27 -9.48 -2.25 -2.75
C SER A 27 -10.57 -1.87 -1.75
N LYS A 28 -11.57 -2.75 -1.55
CA LYS A 28 -12.63 -2.54 -0.54
C LYS A 28 -12.06 -2.44 0.87
N THR A 29 -11.07 -3.26 1.20
CA THR A 29 -10.41 -3.25 2.52
C THR A 29 -9.66 -1.95 2.78
N ILE A 30 -8.98 -1.41 1.76
CA ILE A 30 -8.31 -0.12 1.82
C ILE A 30 -9.35 0.97 2.05
N ILE A 31 -10.38 1.07 1.20
CA ILE A 31 -11.43 2.09 1.29
C ILE A 31 -12.10 2.08 2.68
N ASN A 32 -12.45 0.90 3.20
CA ASN A 32 -13.08 0.74 4.52
C ASN A 32 -12.13 1.02 5.70
N SER A 33 -10.86 1.30 5.44
CA SER A 33 -9.84 1.60 6.46
C SER A 33 -9.43 3.06 6.49
N LEU A 34 -9.91 3.83 5.52
CA LEU A 34 -9.61 5.24 5.33
C LEU A 34 -10.79 6.12 5.82
N ARG A 35 -10.50 7.39 6.11
CA ARG A 35 -11.50 8.42 6.44
C ARG A 35 -12.21 8.87 5.16
N GLN A 36 -13.34 9.56 5.31
CA GLN A 36 -14.11 10.07 4.17
C GLN A 36 -13.33 11.06 3.29
N ASN A 37 -12.41 11.83 3.88
CA ASN A 37 -11.62 12.83 3.16
C ASN A 37 -10.30 12.27 2.61
N ASP A 38 -9.94 11.03 2.97
CA ASP A 38 -8.76 10.37 2.44
C ASP A 38 -9.05 9.93 0.99
N ILE A 39 -8.06 10.05 0.13
CA ILE A 39 -8.20 9.73 -1.29
C ILE A 39 -7.38 8.48 -1.59
N VAL A 40 -7.99 7.52 -2.28
CA VAL A 40 -7.30 6.35 -2.82
C VAL A 40 -7.52 6.26 -4.32
N GLY A 41 -6.44 6.03 -5.05
CA GLY A 41 -6.45 5.81 -6.50
C GLY A 41 -5.62 4.58 -6.84
N ARG A 42 -6.08 3.81 -7.83
CA ARG A 42 -5.28 2.74 -8.44
C ARG A 42 -4.29 3.39 -9.41
N PHE A 43 -3.00 3.30 -9.10
CA PHE A 43 -1.94 3.93 -9.89
C PHE A 43 -1.43 3.01 -11.00
N GLY A 44 -1.38 1.70 -10.72
CA GLY A 44 -0.91 0.67 -11.64
C GLY A 44 -1.78 -0.60 -11.59
N GLY A 45 -1.25 -1.72 -12.07
CA GLY A 45 -1.94 -3.01 -12.04
C GLY A 45 -2.30 -3.45 -10.62
N ASP A 46 -1.32 -3.42 -9.72
CA ASP A 46 -1.40 -3.86 -8.33
C ASP A 46 -0.96 -2.78 -7.33
N GLU A 47 -0.81 -1.55 -7.82
CA GLU A 47 -0.32 -0.40 -7.07
C GLU A 47 -1.44 0.59 -6.75
N PHE A 48 -1.46 1.08 -5.51
CA PHE A 48 -2.41 2.08 -5.03
C PHE A 48 -1.67 3.29 -4.45
N LEU A 49 -2.11 4.47 -4.89
CA LEU A 49 -1.71 5.75 -4.32
C LEU A 49 -2.78 6.20 -3.32
N ILE A 50 -2.35 6.58 -2.13
CA ILE A 50 -3.23 7.04 -1.06
C ILE A 50 -2.73 8.42 -0.63
N ILE A 51 -3.63 9.39 -0.57
CA ILE A 51 -3.41 10.75 -0.09
C ILE A 51 -4.20 10.90 1.21
N LEU A 52 -3.51 11.32 2.26
CA LEU A 52 -4.07 11.54 3.59
C LEU A 52 -3.98 13.04 3.89
N PRO A 53 -5.02 13.84 3.63
CA PRO A 53 -5.02 15.26 3.96
C PRO A 53 -4.84 15.48 5.46
N ASP A 54 -4.23 16.61 5.83
CA ASP A 54 -4.04 17.03 7.23
C ASP A 54 -3.41 15.95 8.13
N THR A 55 -2.55 15.11 7.55
CA THR A 55 -1.97 13.93 8.22
C THR A 55 -0.44 13.97 8.11
N GLY A 56 0.23 14.10 9.24
CA GLY A 56 1.70 14.03 9.31
C GLY A 56 2.23 12.61 9.09
N LYS A 57 3.54 12.48 8.84
CA LYS A 57 4.16 11.18 8.49
C LYS A 57 3.93 10.05 9.49
N GLU A 58 3.96 10.32 10.79
CA GLU A 58 3.79 9.30 11.84
C GLU A 58 2.35 8.78 11.87
N GLU A 59 1.37 9.68 11.79
CA GLU A 59 -0.03 9.30 11.69
C GLU A 59 -0.30 8.56 10.38
N GLY A 60 0.28 9.02 9.27
CA GLY A 60 0.21 8.35 7.98
C GLY A 60 0.79 6.93 8.04
N HIS A 61 1.93 6.75 8.70
CA HIS A 61 2.52 5.42 8.92
C HIS A 61 1.61 4.52 9.75
N ALA A 62 1.01 5.05 10.82
CA ALA A 62 0.05 4.32 11.64
C ALA A 62 -1.21 3.92 10.85
N VAL A 63 -1.77 4.82 10.04
CA VAL A 63 -2.91 4.53 9.14
C VAL A 63 -2.56 3.40 8.19
N MET A 64 -1.42 3.51 7.52
CA MET A 64 -0.97 2.50 6.55
C MET A 64 -0.63 1.16 7.21
N GLY A 65 -0.11 1.17 8.44
CA GLY A 65 0.09 -0.02 9.25
C GLY A 65 -1.23 -0.76 9.55
N ARG A 66 -2.31 -0.01 9.86
CA ARG A 66 -3.66 -0.60 10.03
C ARG A 66 -4.19 -1.19 8.72
N VAL A 67 -4.02 -0.50 7.60
CA VAL A 67 -4.41 -1.01 6.27
C VAL A 67 -3.69 -2.32 5.97
N ARG A 68 -2.35 -2.34 6.14
CA ARG A 68 -1.54 -3.55 5.94
C ARG A 68 -2.04 -4.72 6.78
N GLN A 69 -2.26 -4.49 8.07
CA GLN A 69 -2.72 -5.52 8.99
C GLN A 69 -4.08 -6.08 8.56
N LYS A 70 -5.05 -5.22 8.23
CA LYS A 70 -6.36 -5.65 7.75
C LYS A 70 -6.31 -6.44 6.45
N VAL A 71 -5.40 -6.10 5.52
CA VAL A 71 -5.19 -6.88 4.29
C VAL A 71 -4.61 -8.26 4.61
N MET A 72 -3.61 -8.33 5.51
CA MET A 72 -3.03 -9.60 5.96
C MET A 72 -4.06 -10.50 6.65
N ASP A 73 -5.02 -9.91 7.37
CA ASP A 73 -6.06 -10.63 8.10
C ASP A 73 -7.20 -11.13 7.19
N LEU A 74 -7.22 -10.74 5.92
CA LEU A 74 -8.22 -11.22 4.96
C LEU A 74 -8.16 -12.75 4.83
N LYS A 75 -9.34 -13.37 4.97
CA LYS A 75 -9.51 -14.79 4.71
C LYS A 75 -9.90 -15.02 3.27
N TRP A 76 -9.21 -15.96 2.66
CA TRP A 76 -9.40 -16.41 1.28
C TRP A 76 -10.01 -17.81 1.31
N GLU A 77 -10.69 -18.20 0.23
CA GLU A 77 -11.36 -19.51 0.13
C GLU A 77 -10.36 -20.68 0.02
N ILE A 78 -9.10 -20.34 -0.24
CA ILE A 78 -7.95 -21.23 -0.37
C ILE A 78 -6.88 -20.84 0.66
N ASP A 79 -5.89 -21.71 0.85
CA ASP A 79 -4.72 -21.43 1.71
C ASP A 79 -3.79 -20.42 1.02
N LEU A 80 -4.22 -19.16 1.00
CA LEU A 80 -3.52 -18.03 0.44
C LEU A 80 -3.38 -16.95 1.52
N VAL A 81 -2.18 -16.40 1.63
CA VAL A 81 -1.92 -15.19 2.43
C VAL A 81 -1.48 -14.09 1.47
N VAL A 82 -2.23 -12.99 1.46
CA VAL A 82 -1.91 -11.82 0.66
C VAL A 82 -1.47 -10.70 1.60
N THR A 83 -0.36 -10.07 1.26
CA THR A 83 0.21 -8.95 2.03
C THR A 83 0.45 -7.77 1.10
N ILE A 84 0.63 -6.59 1.68
CA ILE A 84 0.99 -5.39 0.95
C ILE A 84 2.25 -4.79 1.54
N SER A 85 3.04 -4.19 0.66
CA SER A 85 4.20 -3.38 1.02
C SER A 85 3.97 -1.94 0.60
N GLY A 86 4.61 -0.99 1.28
CA GLY A 86 4.32 0.42 1.07
C GLY A 86 5.40 1.39 1.52
N GLY A 87 5.29 2.60 0.99
CA GLY A 87 6.01 3.79 1.43
C GLY A 87 5.04 4.89 1.87
N VAL A 88 5.39 5.60 2.94
CA VAL A 88 4.70 6.79 3.43
C VAL A 88 5.66 7.97 3.45
N MET A 89 5.17 9.11 2.98
CA MET A 89 5.87 10.38 3.08
C MET A 89 4.88 11.50 3.38
N GLU A 90 5.35 12.49 4.13
CA GLU A 90 4.67 13.77 4.31
C GLU A 90 5.12 14.71 3.19
N ILE A 91 4.20 15.52 2.69
CA ILE A 91 4.45 16.46 1.60
C ILE A 91 4.39 17.87 2.19
N GLU A 92 5.48 18.61 2.05
CA GLU A 92 5.55 20.03 2.37
C GLU A 92 5.47 20.87 1.09
N ASP A 93 5.00 22.12 1.18
CA ASP A 93 4.59 22.98 0.05
C ASP A 93 5.63 23.20 -1.07
N ASP A 94 6.91 22.91 -0.85
CA ASP A 94 8.01 23.16 -1.80
C ASP A 94 8.55 21.87 -2.49
N GLU A 95 7.98 20.70 -2.19
CA GLU A 95 8.45 19.44 -2.76
C GLU A 95 7.63 18.99 -3.99
N SER A 96 7.96 19.41 -5.21
CA SER A 96 7.13 19.06 -6.39
C SER A 96 7.69 18.01 -7.36
N THR A 97 9.01 17.86 -7.51
CA THR A 97 9.55 17.07 -8.64
C THR A 97 10.10 15.68 -8.30
N SER A 98 10.24 15.33 -7.02
CA SER A 98 10.84 14.04 -6.62
C SER A 98 10.01 13.19 -5.67
N LEU A 99 8.79 13.61 -5.32
CA LEU A 99 7.93 12.93 -4.36
C LEU A 99 7.68 11.46 -4.73
N LEU A 100 7.17 11.22 -5.94
CA LEU A 100 6.89 9.85 -6.41
C LEU A 100 8.14 8.99 -6.40
N LYS A 101 9.28 9.52 -6.85
CA LYS A 101 10.56 8.79 -6.84
C LYS A 101 11.02 8.43 -5.42
N LYS A 102 10.86 9.33 -4.45
CA LYS A 102 11.16 9.05 -3.03
C LYS A 102 10.20 7.99 -2.49
N LEU A 103 8.92 8.06 -2.85
CA LEU A 103 7.89 7.11 -2.43
C LEU A 103 8.13 5.71 -3.01
N ASP A 104 8.54 5.62 -4.27
CA ASP A 104 8.95 4.39 -4.95
C ASP A 104 10.17 3.77 -4.26
N GLN A 105 11.15 4.57 -3.86
CA GLN A 105 12.33 4.09 -3.12
C GLN A 105 11.95 3.47 -1.78
N LEU A 106 10.99 4.06 -1.07
CA LEU A 106 10.47 3.51 0.19
C LEU A 106 9.72 2.20 -0.06
N LEU A 107 8.85 2.14 -1.06
CA LEU A 107 8.17 0.90 -1.43
C LEU A 107 9.17 -0.20 -1.80
N TYR A 108 10.18 0.13 -2.61
CA TYR A 108 11.21 -0.81 -3.01
C TYR A 108 12.06 -1.28 -1.83
N SER A 109 12.38 -0.39 -0.88
CA SER A 109 13.01 -0.74 0.40
C SER A 109 12.18 -1.79 1.16
N ALA A 110 10.87 -1.55 1.29
CA ALA A 110 9.95 -2.47 1.97
C ALA A 110 9.96 -3.88 1.34
N LYS A 111 9.87 -3.93 0.01
CA LYS A 111 9.90 -5.20 -0.74
C LYS A 111 11.23 -5.95 -0.55
N ARG A 112 12.36 -5.25 -0.48
CA ARG A 112 13.69 -5.87 -0.27
C ARG A 112 13.92 -6.34 1.17
N LYS A 113 13.29 -5.72 2.16
CA LYS A 113 13.42 -6.10 3.58
C LYS A 113 12.56 -7.31 3.97
N GLY A 114 11.85 -7.92 3.02
CA GLY A 114 11.06 -9.13 3.26
C GLY A 114 9.56 -8.97 3.04
N LYS A 115 9.11 -7.83 2.47
CA LYS A 115 7.70 -7.56 2.15
C LYS A 115 6.82 -7.43 3.40
N ASN A 116 5.50 -7.28 3.24
CA ASN A 116 4.56 -7.05 4.34
C ASN A 116 5.01 -5.91 5.27
N LEU A 117 5.53 -4.82 4.69
CA LEU A 117 6.18 -3.75 5.43
C LEU A 117 5.77 -2.38 4.89
N ILE A 118 5.54 -1.43 5.81
CA ILE A 118 5.35 -0.03 5.47
C ILE A 118 6.60 0.74 5.93
N GLU A 119 7.31 1.32 4.98
CA GLU A 119 8.47 2.18 5.23
C GLU A 119 8.03 3.64 5.23
N TYR A 120 8.70 4.45 6.04
CA TYR A 120 8.65 5.90 5.98
C TYR A 120 10.05 6.43 6.25
N LYS A 121 10.34 7.66 5.82
CA LYS A 121 11.62 8.29 6.11
C LYS A 121 11.46 9.20 7.34
N GLU A 122 12.28 8.97 8.36
CA GLU A 122 12.47 9.96 9.41
C GLU A 122 13.24 11.14 8.81
N ASN A 123 12.82 12.38 9.13
CA ASN A 123 13.65 13.52 8.77
C ASN A 123 14.92 13.38 9.63
N SER A 124 16.05 13.11 8.98
CA SER A 124 17.35 13.28 9.60
C SER A 124 17.44 14.77 9.95
N GLY A 125 17.30 15.09 11.25
CA GLY A 125 17.51 16.43 11.77
C GLY A 125 18.93 16.92 11.57
#